data_AF-A0A328UDA1-F1
#
_entry.id   AF-A0A328UDA1-F1
#
_cell.length_a   1.000
_cell.length_b   1.000
_cell.length_c   1.000
_cell.angle_alpha   90.00
_cell.angle_beta   90.00
_cell.angle_gamma   90.00
#
_symmetry.space_group_name_H-M   'P 1'
#
loop_
_entity.id
_entity.type
_entity.pdbx_description
1 polymer ?
#
loop_
_entity_poly.entity_id
_entity_poly.type
_entity_poly.pdbx_seq_one_letter_code
_entity_poly.pdbx_strand_id
1 'polypeptide(L)'
;MTCTEEYREHIEYTFHAFCKVVIRNATINAARTRSRKHKREISLEYLTDEKHYPLGTTDEYFQAPEPDEEYILTLCGDTVIFSSGLLAEALSRLDEREREMIYLSFFKRIPQHEIGRQYGRSRSTAGYHIRKVLRQLQAEMEGMAYEK
;
A
#
# COMPACT_ATOMS: atom_id res chain seq x y z
N MET A 1 38.01 29.41 -59.43
CA MET A 1 38.78 29.97 -58.30
C MET A 1 39.67 28.87 -57.76
N THR A 2 40.99 28.98 -57.91
CA THR A 2 41.95 28.03 -57.34
C THR A 2 42.13 28.37 -55.86
N CYS A 3 41.70 27.45 -54.99
CA CYS A 3 41.87 27.54 -53.55
C CYS A 3 43.36 27.38 -53.21
N THR A 4 44.05 28.46 -52.85
CA THR A 4 45.46 28.42 -52.44
C THR A 4 45.59 27.79 -51.06
N GLU A 5 46.74 27.17 -50.76
CA GLU A 5 46.99 26.55 -49.45
C GLU A 5 46.83 27.55 -48.30
N GLU A 6 47.32 28.78 -48.48
CA GLU A 6 47.16 29.89 -47.53
C GLU A 6 45.68 30.21 -47.21
N TYR A 7 44.78 30.10 -48.20
CA TYR A 7 43.35 30.32 -47.99
C TYR A 7 42.71 29.19 -47.18
N ARG A 8 43.15 27.94 -47.39
CA ARG A 8 42.70 26.79 -46.59
C ARG A 8 43.16 26.91 -45.14
N GLU A 9 44.43 27.25 -44.94
CA GLU A 9 44.99 27.47 -43.60
C GLU A 9 44.25 28.60 -42.86
N HIS A 10 43.93 29.71 -43.54
CA HIS A 10 43.16 30.79 -42.94
C HIS A 10 41.77 30.33 -42.46
N ILE A 11 41.07 29.51 -43.25
CA ILE A 11 39.78 28.91 -42.85
C ILE A 11 39.95 28.01 -41.62
N GLU A 12 40.99 27.17 -41.60
CA GLU A 12 41.26 26.28 -40.48
C GLU A 12 41.57 27.05 -39.18
N TYR A 13 42.43 28.07 -39.26
CA TYR A 13 42.78 28.90 -38.10
C TYR A 13 41.58 29.69 -37.56
N THR A 14 40.76 30.26 -38.46
CA THR A 14 39.57 31.02 -38.06
C THR A 14 38.52 30.11 -37.44
N PHE A 15 38.30 28.91 -38.00
CA PHE A 15 37.39 27.91 -37.43
C PHE A 15 37.89 27.41 -36.07
N HIS A 16 39.19 27.14 -35.94
CA HIS A 16 39.78 26.72 -34.68
C HIS A 16 39.67 27.81 -33.59
N ALA A 17 39.89 29.07 -33.94
CA ALA A 17 39.68 30.20 -33.04
C ALA A 17 38.20 30.30 -32.61
N PHE A 18 37.27 30.12 -33.55
CA PHE A 18 35.83 30.07 -33.26
C PHE A 18 35.49 28.94 -32.27
N CYS A 19 35.95 27.71 -32.52
CA CYS A 19 35.74 26.57 -31.62
C CYS A 19 36.26 26.84 -30.21
N LYS A 20 37.46 27.41 -30.08
CA LYS A 20 38.04 27.79 -28.78
C LYS A 20 37.17 28.80 -28.02
N VAL A 21 36.65 29.81 -28.72
CA VAL A 21 35.75 30.82 -28.13
C VAL A 21 34.44 30.18 -27.68
N VAL A 22 33.84 29.31 -28.50
CA VAL A 22 32.60 28.61 -28.16
C VAL A 22 32.77 27.74 -26.91
N ILE A 23 33.83 26.94 -26.85
CA ILE A 23 34.13 26.08 -25.69
C ILE A 23 34.33 26.93 -24.44
N ARG A 24 35.13 28.00 -24.52
CA ARG A 24 35.36 28.92 -23.40
C ARG A 24 34.06 29.55 -22.89
N ASN A 25 33.17 29.96 -23.79
CA ASN A 25 31.89 30.56 -23.39
C ASN A 25 30.94 29.51 -22.79
N ALA A 26 30.94 28.29 -23.32
CA ALA A 26 30.16 27.18 -22.78
C ALA A 26 30.60 26.83 -21.35
N THR A 27 31.91 26.78 -21.07
CA THR A 27 32.43 26.50 -19.72
C THR A 27 32.08 27.63 -18.74
N ILE A 28 32.18 28.89 -19.15
CA ILE A 28 31.76 30.04 -18.34
C ILE A 28 30.25 29.95 -18.02
N ASN A 29 29.41 29.61 -19.00
CA ASN A 29 27.97 29.49 -18.81
C ASN A 29 27.61 28.32 -17.88
N ALA A 30 28.32 27.19 -17.99
CA ALA A 30 28.16 26.05 -17.09
C ALA A 30 28.53 26.43 -15.65
N ALA A 31 29.67 27.10 -15.46
CA ALA A 31 30.12 27.56 -14.14
C ALA A 31 29.13 28.56 -13.51
N ARG A 32 28.63 29.53 -14.29
CA ARG A 32 27.60 30.48 -13.83
C ARG A 32 26.29 29.77 -13.44
N THR A 33 25.88 28.77 -14.20
CA THR A 33 24.67 27.98 -13.89
C THR A 33 24.86 27.17 -12.61
N ARG A 34 26.01 26.50 -12.45
CA ARG A 34 26.36 25.78 -11.23
C ARG A 34 26.38 26.71 -10.01
N SER A 35 26.97 27.89 -10.12
CA SER A 35 27.01 28.87 -9.01
C SER A 35 25.61 29.36 -8.63
N ARG A 36 24.73 29.63 -9.61
CA ARG A 36 23.33 30.01 -9.34
C ARG A 36 22.55 28.91 -8.61
N LYS A 37 22.76 27.65 -9.00
CA LYS A 37 22.18 26.48 -8.36
C LYS A 37 22.69 26.32 -6.93
N HIS A 38 24.01 26.32 -6.74
CA HIS A 38 24.65 26.14 -5.44
C HIS A 38 24.29 27.22 -4.40
N LYS A 39 23.93 28.43 -4.82
CA LYS A 39 23.40 29.48 -3.92
C LYS A 39 21.99 29.19 -3.38
N ARG A 40 21.25 28.29 -4.00
CA ARG A 40 19.85 27.94 -3.66
C ARG A 40 19.70 26.51 -3.15
N GLU A 41 20.60 25.63 -3.56
CA GLU A 41 20.65 24.23 -3.14
C GLU A 41 21.24 24.12 -1.73
N ILE A 42 20.56 23.34 -0.88
CA ILE A 42 21.02 22.97 0.47
C ILE A 42 21.36 21.49 0.41
N SER A 43 22.41 21.04 1.10
CA SER A 43 22.76 19.61 1.11
C SER A 43 21.68 18.79 1.81
N LEU A 44 21.45 17.58 1.28
CA LEU A 44 20.49 16.67 1.88
C LEU A 44 20.94 16.25 3.28
N GLU A 45 22.24 16.01 3.47
CA GLU A 45 22.86 15.70 4.78
C GLU A 45 22.58 16.78 5.82
N TYR A 46 22.69 18.05 5.44
CA TYR A 46 22.37 19.16 6.32
C TYR A 46 20.87 19.21 6.68
N LEU A 47 19.99 18.88 5.73
CA LEU A 47 18.56 18.82 5.98
C LEU A 47 18.17 17.65 6.90
N THR A 48 18.89 16.53 6.84
CA THR A 48 18.64 15.36 7.70
C THR A 48 19.22 15.53 9.11
N ASP A 49 20.34 16.23 9.25
CA ASP A 49 21.02 16.38 10.54
C ASP A 49 20.48 17.55 11.37
N GLU A 50 20.13 18.69 10.76
CA GLU A 50 19.75 19.90 11.50
C GLU A 50 18.24 20.11 11.69
N LYS A 51 17.38 19.33 11.03
CA LYS A 51 15.92 19.46 11.19
C LYS A 51 15.26 18.13 11.47
N HIS A 52 14.54 18.10 12.59
CA HIS A 52 13.50 17.13 12.96
C HIS A 52 12.31 17.08 11.97
N TYR A 53 12.53 17.40 10.69
CA TYR A 53 11.49 17.41 9.68
C TYR A 53 11.52 16.06 8.96
N PRO A 54 10.51 15.20 9.15
CA PRO A 54 10.46 13.97 8.38
C PRO A 54 10.28 14.36 6.92
N LEU A 55 11.20 13.88 6.05
CA LEU A 55 11.17 14.14 4.60
C LEU A 55 9.96 13.48 3.92
N GLY A 56 9.14 12.76 4.68
CA GLY A 56 7.85 12.24 4.27
C GLY A 56 6.85 12.37 5.42
N THR A 57 5.57 12.35 5.07
CA THR A 57 4.48 12.17 6.02
C THR A 57 4.10 10.69 5.98
N THR A 58 4.00 10.03 7.13
CA THR A 58 3.31 8.74 7.21
C THR A 58 1.82 9.00 7.11
N ASP A 59 1.19 8.46 6.08
CA ASP A 59 -0.27 8.42 5.99
C ASP A 59 -0.84 7.72 7.23
N GLU A 60 -2.00 8.17 7.72
CA GLU A 60 -2.73 7.54 8.82
C GLU A 60 -2.98 6.05 8.53
N TYR A 61 -3.10 5.68 7.25
CA TYR A 61 -3.21 4.30 6.79
C TYR A 61 -2.04 3.38 7.21
N PHE A 62 -0.85 3.94 7.44
CA PHE A 62 0.36 3.19 7.83
C PHE A 62 0.69 3.30 9.33
N GLN A 63 -0.13 4.01 10.10
CA GLN A 63 -0.02 3.92 11.55
C GLN A 63 -0.37 2.48 11.94
N ALA A 64 0.52 1.82 12.70
CA ALA A 64 0.20 0.51 13.25
C ALA A 64 -1.09 0.68 14.05
N PRO A 65 -2.16 -0.08 13.74
CA PRO A 65 -3.37 -0.07 14.54
C PRO A 65 -2.97 -0.27 16.01
N GLU A 66 -3.65 0.40 16.94
CA GLU A 66 -3.53 0.06 18.35
C GLU A 66 -3.69 -1.47 18.50
N PRO A 67 -2.97 -2.13 19.45
CA PRO A 67 -3.05 -3.57 19.59
C PRO A 67 -4.52 -3.98 19.70
N ASP A 68 -5.02 -4.63 18.65
CA ASP A 68 -6.42 -5.03 18.57
C ASP A 68 -6.76 -5.84 19.83
N GLU A 69 -7.84 -5.47 20.51
CA GLU A 69 -8.36 -6.28 21.61
C GLU A 69 -8.63 -7.70 21.10
N GLU A 70 -8.01 -8.69 21.74
CA GLU A 70 -8.20 -10.10 21.38
C GLU A 70 -9.50 -10.63 22.01
N TYR A 71 -10.45 -11.03 21.18
CA TYR A 71 -11.72 -11.61 21.63
C TYR A 71 -11.70 -13.12 21.46
N ILE A 72 -11.90 -13.84 22.56
CA ILE A 72 -11.85 -15.31 22.59
C ILE A 72 -13.27 -15.88 22.55
N LEU A 73 -13.53 -16.76 21.58
CA LEU A 73 -14.78 -17.51 21.46
C LEU A 73 -14.50 -19.00 21.36
N THR A 74 -15.26 -19.82 22.10
CA THR A 74 -15.18 -21.28 21.99
C THR A 74 -16.22 -21.78 20.99
N LEU A 75 -15.78 -22.45 19.93
CA LEU A 75 -16.59 -22.96 18.82
C LEU A 75 -16.29 -24.44 18.58
N CYS A 76 -17.30 -25.31 18.61
CA CYS A 76 -17.11 -26.77 18.46
C CYS A 76 -16.02 -27.38 19.37
N GLY A 77 -15.77 -26.77 20.54
CA GLY A 77 -14.70 -27.18 21.47
C GLY A 77 -13.31 -26.58 21.17
N ASP A 78 -13.16 -25.84 20.08
CA ASP A 78 -11.93 -25.13 19.72
C ASP A 78 -11.98 -23.66 20.15
N THR A 79 -10.85 -23.15 20.63
CA THR A 79 -10.71 -21.74 21.01
C THR A 79 -10.27 -20.92 19.80
N VAL A 80 -11.09 -19.93 19.41
CA VAL A 80 -10.84 -19.04 18.27
C VAL A 80 -10.63 -17.62 18.77
N ILE A 81 -9.56 -16.97 18.28
CA ILE A 81 -9.21 -15.60 18.60
C ILE A 81 -9.65 -14.69 17.45
N PHE A 82 -10.36 -13.63 17.78
CA PHE A 82 -10.84 -12.61 16.84
C PHE A 82 -10.21 -11.26 17.16
N SER A 83 -9.76 -10.56 16.12
CA SER A 83 -9.27 -9.17 16.20
C SER A 83 -10.40 -8.12 16.16
N SER A 84 -11.65 -8.55 15.96
CA SER A 84 -12.80 -7.64 15.86
C SER A 84 -13.84 -8.00 16.91
N GLY A 85 -14.04 -7.08 17.87
CA GLY A 85 -15.04 -7.23 18.93
C GLY A 85 -16.47 -7.27 18.38
N LEU A 86 -16.74 -6.46 17.35
CA LEU A 86 -18.04 -6.43 16.68
C LEU A 86 -18.39 -7.80 16.08
N LEU A 87 -17.42 -8.47 15.45
CA LEU A 87 -17.63 -9.80 14.88
C LEU A 87 -17.82 -10.85 15.98
N ALA A 88 -17.01 -10.80 17.05
CA ALA A 88 -17.13 -11.72 18.17
C ALA A 88 -18.50 -11.60 18.86
N GLU A 89 -18.97 -10.36 19.05
CA GLU A 89 -20.28 -10.08 19.61
C GLU A 89 -21.42 -10.56 18.69
N ALA A 90 -21.35 -10.26 17.38
CA ALA A 90 -22.36 -10.71 16.42
C ALA A 90 -22.44 -12.25 16.36
N LEU A 91 -21.30 -12.95 16.38
CA LEU A 91 -21.24 -14.41 16.45
C LEU A 91 -21.83 -14.95 17.76
N SER A 92 -21.68 -14.23 18.88
CA SER A 92 -22.24 -14.63 20.17
C SER A 92 -23.78 -14.60 20.20
N ARG A 93 -24.42 -13.73 19.39
CA ARG A 93 -25.88 -13.60 19.27
C ARG A 93 -26.52 -14.68 18.40
N LEU A 94 -25.73 -15.38 17.57
CA LEU A 94 -26.21 -16.48 16.75
C LEU A 94 -26.49 -17.73 17.58
N ASP A 95 -27.46 -18.51 17.11
CA ASP A 95 -27.73 -19.85 17.62
C ASP A 95 -26.48 -20.74 17.52
N GLU A 96 -26.28 -21.62 18.49
CA GLU A 96 -25.11 -22.52 18.57
C GLU A 96 -24.91 -23.28 17.26
N ARG A 97 -25.98 -23.85 16.69
CA ARG A 97 -25.94 -24.60 15.43
C ARG A 97 -25.49 -23.75 14.24
N GLU A 98 -25.94 -22.51 14.17
CA GLU A 98 -25.61 -21.60 13.07
C GLU A 98 -24.14 -21.18 13.16
N ARG A 99 -23.69 -20.93 14.39
CA ARG A 99 -22.31 -20.63 14.73
C ARG A 99 -21.37 -21.79 14.38
N GLU A 100 -21.74 -23.02 14.73
CA GLU A 100 -21.00 -24.23 14.37
C GLU A 100 -20.95 -24.44 12.85
N MET A 101 -22.05 -24.23 12.13
CA MET A 101 -22.05 -24.35 10.66
C MET A 101 -21.12 -23.34 9.99
N ILE A 102 -21.06 -22.10 10.47
CA ILE A 102 -20.09 -21.11 10.01
C ILE A 102 -18.67 -21.53 10.40
N TYR A 103 -18.47 -22.00 11.63
CA TYR A 103 -17.19 -22.47 12.10
C TYR A 103 -16.61 -23.57 11.19
N LEU A 104 -17.38 -24.62 10.95
CA LEU A 104 -17.00 -25.75 10.10
C LEU A 104 -16.75 -25.30 8.66
N SER A 105 -17.54 -24.35 8.15
CA SER A 105 -17.41 -23.85 6.77
C SER A 105 -16.19 -22.96 6.54
N PHE A 106 -15.91 -22.01 7.43
CA PHE A 106 -14.87 -20.99 7.22
C PHE A 106 -13.53 -21.36 7.88
N PHE A 107 -13.57 -21.87 9.11
CA PHE A 107 -12.35 -22.17 9.87
C PHE A 107 -11.83 -23.56 9.54
N LYS A 108 -12.71 -24.58 9.48
CA LYS A 108 -12.33 -25.96 9.12
C LYS A 108 -12.40 -26.26 7.62
N ARG A 109 -12.99 -25.37 6.82
CA ARG A 109 -13.17 -25.53 5.36
C ARG A 109 -13.87 -26.83 4.95
N ILE A 110 -14.75 -27.34 5.80
CA ILE A 110 -15.52 -28.56 5.55
C ILE A 110 -16.57 -28.27 4.47
N PRO A 111 -16.72 -29.14 3.46
CA PRO A 111 -17.69 -28.91 2.40
C PRO A 111 -19.13 -29.02 2.92
N GLN A 112 -20.03 -28.19 2.38
CA GLN A 112 -21.43 -28.06 2.84
C GLN A 112 -22.21 -29.38 2.91
N HIS A 113 -21.88 -30.36 2.07
CA HIS A 113 -22.54 -31.66 2.07
C HIS A 113 -22.09 -32.55 3.24
N GLU A 114 -20.87 -32.39 3.75
CA GLU A 114 -20.41 -33.04 4.98
C GLU A 114 -21.00 -32.37 6.22
N ILE A 115 -21.04 -31.03 6.22
CA ILE A 115 -21.75 -30.26 7.26
C ILE A 115 -23.22 -30.69 7.32
N GLY A 116 -23.89 -30.77 6.17
CA GLY A 116 -25.26 -31.26 6.08
C GLY A 116 -25.42 -32.66 6.67
N ARG A 117 -24.51 -33.59 6.33
CA ARG A 117 -24.51 -34.96 6.87
C ARG A 117 -24.39 -34.99 8.40
N GLN A 118 -23.53 -34.17 9.00
CA GLN A 118 -23.37 -34.07 10.46
C GLN A 118 -24.66 -33.66 11.18
N TYR A 119 -25.49 -32.82 10.55
CA TYR A 119 -26.76 -32.37 11.13
C TYR A 119 -28.00 -33.08 10.57
N GLY A 120 -27.84 -34.18 9.81
CA GLY A 120 -28.96 -34.91 9.19
C GLY A 120 -29.73 -34.10 8.14
N ARG A 121 -29.05 -33.19 7.43
CA ARG A 121 -29.62 -32.26 6.44
C ARG A 121 -29.03 -32.47 5.04
N SER A 122 -29.77 -32.01 4.04
CA SER A 122 -29.25 -31.96 2.66
C SER A 122 -28.13 -30.91 2.53
N ARG A 123 -27.26 -31.08 1.53
CA ARG A 123 -26.27 -30.06 1.13
C ARG A 123 -26.93 -28.68 0.95
N SER A 124 -28.07 -28.63 0.27
CA SER A 124 -28.77 -27.38 -0.07
C SER A 124 -29.28 -26.68 1.19
N THR A 125 -29.77 -27.43 2.17
CA THR A 125 -30.23 -26.90 3.46
C THR A 125 -29.06 -26.31 4.25
N ALA A 126 -27.95 -27.03 4.38
CA ALA A 126 -26.76 -26.51 5.06
C ALA A 126 -26.23 -25.24 4.37
N GLY A 127 -26.12 -25.25 3.03
CA GLY A 127 -25.72 -24.07 2.26
C GLY A 127 -26.70 -22.90 2.33
N TYR A 128 -28.00 -23.15 2.53
CA TYR A 128 -28.98 -22.08 2.79
C TYR A 128 -28.75 -21.42 4.15
N HIS A 129 -28.60 -22.22 5.21
CA HIS A 129 -28.35 -21.69 6.56
C HIS A 129 -27.05 -20.89 6.62
N ILE A 130 -25.94 -21.43 6.09
CA ILE A 130 -24.66 -20.70 6.06
C ILE A 130 -24.82 -19.34 5.36
N ARG A 131 -25.47 -19.30 4.18
CA ARG A 131 -25.69 -18.04 3.45
C ARG A 131 -26.62 -17.09 4.18
N LYS A 132 -27.65 -17.59 4.86
CA LYS A 132 -28.57 -16.78 5.65
C LYS A 132 -27.83 -16.08 6.79
N VAL A 133 -27.04 -16.86 7.55
CA VAL A 133 -26.27 -16.35 8.69
C VAL A 133 -25.22 -15.34 8.22
N LEU A 134 -24.52 -15.60 7.11
CA LEU A 134 -23.58 -14.64 6.55
C LEU A 134 -24.24 -13.30 6.17
N ARG A 135 -25.44 -13.32 5.58
CA ARG A 135 -26.17 -12.08 5.28
C ARG A 135 -26.58 -11.35 6.56
N GLN A 136 -26.96 -12.08 7.60
CA GLN A 136 -27.29 -11.48 8.89
C GLN A 136 -26.05 -10.81 9.50
N LEU A 137 -24.92 -11.52 9.57
CA LEU A 137 -23.66 -10.96 10.07
C LEU A 137 -23.23 -9.73 9.25
N GLN A 138 -23.35 -9.79 7.93
CA GLN A 138 -23.05 -8.64 7.06
C GLN A 138 -23.95 -7.46 7.36
N ALA A 139 -25.27 -7.67 7.49
CA ALA A 139 -26.21 -6.60 7.79
C ALA A 139 -25.99 -5.98 9.17
N GLU A 140 -25.67 -6.79 10.19
CA GLU A 140 -25.32 -6.31 11.53
C GLU A 140 -24.02 -5.48 11.49
N MET A 141 -22.98 -5.96 10.80
CA MET A 141 -21.71 -5.23 10.69
C MET A 141 -21.82 -3.95 9.86
N GLU A 142 -22.62 -3.94 8.79
CA GLU A 142 -22.88 -2.75 7.97
C GLU A 142 -23.75 -1.73 8.73
N GLY A 143 -24.80 -2.17 9.44
CA GLY A 143 -25.66 -1.29 10.24
C GLY A 143 -24.89 -0.56 11.35
N MET A 144 -23.99 -1.27 12.03
CA MET A 144 -23.13 -0.70 13.09
C MET A 144 -22.05 0.24 12.55
N ALA A 145 -21.80 0.26 11.23
CA ALA A 145 -20.88 1.21 10.60
C ALA A 145 -21.50 2.60 10.36
N TYR A 146 -22.83 2.72 10.37
CA TYR A 146 -23.56 3.97 10.14
C TYR A 146 -24.10 4.63 11.42
N GLU A 147 -23.97 3.97 12.58
CA GLU A 147 -24.34 4.52 13.90
C GLU A 147 -23.15 5.17 14.64
N LYS A 148 -21.98 5.28 14.02
CA LYS A 148 -20.80 5.98 14.56
C LYS A 148 -20.67 7.40 14.03
#